data_AF-A0A7V5WL17-F1
#
_entry.id   AF-A0A7V5WL17-F1
#
_cell.length_a   1.000
_cell.length_b   1.000
_cell.length_c   1.000
_cell.angle_alpha   90.00
_cell.angle_beta   90.00
_cell.angle_gamma   90.00
#
_symmetry.space_group_name_H-M   'P 1'
#
loop_
_entity.id
_entity.type
_entity.pdbx_description
1 polymer ?
#
loop_
_entity_poly.entity_id
_entity_poly.type
_entity_poly.pdbx_seq_one_letter_code
_entity_poly.pdbx_strand_id
1 'polypeptide(L)'
;MDVVVADGSYQCLKPIRMDGIKVYYGEILSEHAEFELEDEHLSYLLSATDNHYYNALVCKAQGPKFGHHRTFQLAPHRESSQEQKRLTLQQRGYFAFEPPTDYYTLHQLLNDGWTVQTTCLSEKFDLDQLKNRLGELGKSWLLLGIVSPQGRLQLYSREQPFKSAADWTLLYFAPERQNTAPAGRAA
;
A
#
# COMPACT_ATOMS: atom_id res chain seq x y z
N MET A 1 -12.13 0.34 9.44
CA MET A 1 -11.01 1.10 8.85
C MET A 1 -11.60 1.84 7.68
N ASP A 2 -11.55 3.16 7.73
CA ASP A 2 -12.12 3.99 6.69
C ASP A 2 -11.09 4.19 5.58
N VAL A 3 -11.56 4.12 4.33
CA VAL A 3 -10.73 4.25 3.14
C VAL A 3 -11.44 5.19 2.18
N VAL A 4 -10.70 6.18 1.69
CA VAL A 4 -11.13 7.09 0.63
C VAL A 4 -10.15 6.98 -0.53
N VAL A 5 -10.66 6.83 -1.74
CA VAL A 5 -9.85 6.89 -2.96
C VAL A 5 -10.14 8.20 -3.69
N ALA A 6 -9.10 9.00 -3.89
CA ALA A 6 -9.18 10.25 -4.65
C ALA A 6 -8.57 10.06 -6.05
N ASP A 7 -9.29 10.46 -7.09
CA ASP A 7 -8.78 10.44 -8.47
C ASP A 7 -9.48 11.52 -9.34
N GLY A 8 -8.76 12.07 -10.31
CA GLY A 8 -9.30 13.01 -11.30
C GLY A 8 -10.09 12.33 -12.42
N SER A 9 -10.07 10.99 -12.49
CA SER A 9 -10.77 10.17 -13.48
C SER A 9 -12.01 9.51 -12.86
N TYR A 10 -13.18 9.98 -13.29
CA TYR A 10 -14.44 9.36 -12.90
C TYR A 10 -14.52 7.88 -13.33
N GLN A 11 -13.90 7.53 -14.46
CA GLN A 11 -13.88 6.16 -14.97
C GLN A 11 -13.09 5.23 -14.04
N CYS A 12 -11.96 5.68 -13.51
CA CYS A 12 -11.15 4.92 -12.55
C CYS A 12 -11.87 4.73 -11.21
N LEU A 13 -12.66 5.72 -10.77
CA LEU A 13 -13.40 5.66 -9.51
C LEU A 13 -14.68 4.82 -9.57
N LYS A 14 -15.25 4.61 -10.77
CA LYS A 14 -16.50 3.87 -10.93
C LYS A 14 -16.51 2.48 -10.26
N PRO A 15 -15.54 1.58 -10.53
CA PRO A 15 -15.52 0.26 -9.89
C PRO A 15 -15.40 0.37 -8.36
N ILE A 16 -14.53 1.25 -7.87
CA ILE A 16 -14.29 1.47 -6.44
C ILE A 16 -15.57 1.90 -5.71
N ARG A 17 -16.32 2.82 -6.32
CA ARG A 17 -17.62 3.24 -5.81
C ARG A 17 -18.67 2.12 -5.84
N MET A 18 -18.65 1.28 -6.87
CA MET A 18 -19.56 0.13 -6.97
C MET A 18 -19.29 -0.91 -5.88
N ASP A 19 -18.04 -1.00 -5.40
CA ASP A 19 -17.65 -1.84 -4.26
C ASP A 19 -17.98 -1.19 -2.90
N GLY A 20 -18.67 -0.04 -2.88
CA GLY A 20 -19.08 0.66 -1.67
C GLY A 20 -17.95 1.41 -0.96
N ILE A 21 -16.77 1.52 -1.59
CA ILE A 21 -15.65 2.30 -1.06
C ILE A 21 -15.90 3.78 -1.35
N LYS A 22 -15.62 4.63 -0.35
CA LYS A 22 -15.78 6.07 -0.50
C LYS A 22 -14.78 6.62 -1.51
N VAL A 23 -15.24 7.52 -2.37
CA VAL A 23 -14.41 8.13 -3.42
C VAL A 23 -14.52 9.65 -3.38
N TYR A 24 -13.42 10.32 -3.72
CA TYR A 24 -13.39 11.75 -4.02
C TYR A 24 -13.00 11.95 -5.49
N TYR A 25 -13.86 12.61 -6.25
CA TYR A 25 -13.60 12.93 -7.65
C TYR A 25 -13.08 14.36 -7.75
N GLY A 26 -11.80 14.52 -8.11
CA GLY A 26 -11.17 15.82 -8.26
C GLY A 26 -9.67 15.83 -7.99
N GLU A 27 -9.10 17.03 -7.97
CA GLU A 27 -7.69 17.27 -7.62
C GLU A 27 -7.52 17.25 -6.10
N ILE A 28 -6.73 16.32 -5.57
CA ILE A 28 -6.51 16.15 -4.11
C ILE A 28 -5.78 17.34 -3.47
N LEU A 29 -5.08 18.15 -4.27
CA LEU A 29 -4.40 19.37 -3.82
C LEU A 29 -5.23 20.64 -3.96
N SER A 30 -6.51 20.52 -4.31
CA SER A 30 -7.42 21.66 -4.37
C SER A 30 -7.97 22.04 -2.99
N GLU A 31 -8.35 23.32 -2.83
CA GLU A 31 -9.06 23.81 -1.64
C GLU A 31 -10.39 23.06 -1.42
N HIS A 32 -11.07 22.69 -2.51
CA HIS A 32 -12.29 21.91 -2.42
C HIS A 32 -12.05 20.52 -1.79
N ALA A 33 -10.95 19.84 -2.17
CA ALA A 33 -10.59 18.56 -1.56
C ALA A 33 -10.27 18.70 -0.07
N GLU A 34 -9.63 19.80 0.33
CA GLU A 34 -9.34 20.08 1.73
C GLU A 34 -10.61 20.19 2.56
N PHE A 35 -11.63 20.89 2.07
CA PHE A 35 -12.92 21.01 2.76
C PHE A 35 -13.70 19.69 2.78
N GLU A 36 -13.81 19.00 1.65
CA GLU A 36 -14.59 17.76 1.53
C GLU A 36 -13.99 16.57 2.32
N LEU A 37 -12.67 16.58 2.54
CA LEU A 37 -11.96 15.48 3.21
C LEU A 37 -11.59 15.79 4.66
N GLU A 38 -11.94 16.97 5.18
CA GLU A 38 -11.57 17.40 6.54
C GLU A 38 -12.11 16.44 7.62
N ASP A 39 -13.32 15.93 7.43
CA ASP A 39 -14.01 15.06 8.39
C ASP A 39 -13.61 13.57 8.30
N GLU A 40 -12.79 13.19 7.31
CA GLU A 40 -12.52 11.77 7.03
C GLU A 40 -11.58 11.08 8.05
N HIS A 41 -11.06 11.82 9.04
CA HIS A 41 -10.18 11.32 10.11
C HIS A 41 -9.08 10.33 9.64
N LEU A 42 -8.55 10.55 8.43
CA LEU A 42 -7.64 9.63 7.79
C LEU A 42 -6.27 9.62 8.48
N SER A 43 -5.75 8.42 8.72
CA SER A 43 -4.48 8.25 9.42
C SER A 43 -3.27 8.17 8.49
N TYR A 44 -3.45 7.74 7.25
CA TYR A 44 -2.37 7.46 6.30
C TYR A 44 -2.71 8.03 4.92
N LEU A 45 -1.68 8.47 4.21
CA LEU A 45 -1.75 8.87 2.81
C LEU A 45 -0.84 7.96 1.99
N LEU A 46 -1.36 7.39 0.90
CA LEU A 46 -0.58 6.66 -0.11
C LEU A 46 -0.83 7.27 -1.49
N SER A 47 0.18 7.95 -2.04
CA SER A 47 0.14 8.46 -3.41
C SER A 47 0.59 7.38 -4.40
N ALA A 48 -0.35 6.83 -5.16
CA ALA A 48 -0.15 5.64 -5.98
C ALA A 48 -0.47 5.84 -7.47
N THR A 49 -0.11 7.00 -8.03
CA THR A 49 -0.25 7.26 -9.47
C THR A 49 0.99 6.80 -10.25
N ASP A 50 0.89 6.76 -11.58
CA ASP A 50 2.01 6.53 -12.50
C ASP A 50 2.98 7.73 -12.57
N ASN A 51 2.55 8.91 -12.12
CA ASN A 51 3.35 10.12 -12.06
C ASN A 51 4.06 10.27 -10.71
N HIS A 52 5.29 9.77 -10.65
CA HIS A 52 6.13 9.84 -9.46
C HIS A 52 6.40 11.27 -8.94
N TYR A 53 6.49 12.29 -9.81
CA TYR A 53 6.66 13.68 -9.37
C TYR A 53 5.38 14.21 -8.71
N TYR A 54 4.22 13.89 -9.28
CA TYR A 54 2.95 14.23 -8.67
C TYR A 54 2.76 13.52 -7.33
N ASN A 55 3.11 12.23 -7.22
CA ASN A 55 3.10 11.51 -5.95
C ASN A 55 3.93 12.22 -4.87
N ALA A 56 5.15 12.66 -5.22
CA ALA A 56 6.01 13.42 -4.32
C ALA A 56 5.44 14.79 -3.93
N LEU A 57 4.85 15.51 -4.88
CA LEU A 57 4.16 16.78 -4.63
C LEU A 57 3.00 16.60 -3.66
N VAL A 58 2.16 15.58 -3.86
CA VAL A 58 1.04 15.27 -2.97
C VAL A 58 1.55 14.95 -1.57
N CYS A 59 2.56 14.09 -1.46
CA CYS A 59 3.15 13.76 -0.17
C CYS A 59 3.77 14.97 0.54
N LYS A 60 4.45 15.85 -0.20
CA LYS A 60 5.01 17.10 0.34
C LYS A 60 3.91 18.02 0.87
N ALA A 61 2.84 18.21 0.09
CA ALA A 61 1.76 19.13 0.43
C ALA A 61 0.92 18.64 1.62
N GLN A 62 0.63 17.33 1.66
CA GLN A 62 -0.22 16.72 2.68
C GLN A 62 0.57 16.21 3.89
N GLY A 63 1.90 16.14 3.80
CA GLY A 63 2.81 15.69 4.86
C GLY A 63 2.64 16.41 6.19
N PRO A 64 2.41 17.74 6.26
CA PRO A 64 2.12 18.43 7.52
C PRO A 64 0.80 17.99 8.18
N LYS A 65 -0.24 17.67 7.41
CA LYS A 65 -1.56 17.25 7.91
C LYS A 65 -1.56 15.80 8.40
N PHE A 66 -1.05 14.89 7.58
CA PHE A 66 -0.96 13.47 7.91
C PHE A 66 0.21 13.18 8.85
N GLY A 67 1.26 14.01 8.85
CA GLY A 67 2.55 13.70 9.43
C GLY A 67 3.40 12.87 8.48
N HIS A 68 4.63 13.30 8.21
CA HIS A 68 5.54 12.68 7.24
C HIS A 68 5.71 11.15 7.42
N HIS A 69 5.73 10.65 8.67
CA HIS A 69 5.80 9.22 9.02
C HIS A 69 4.57 8.39 8.67
N ARG A 70 3.49 9.02 8.16
CA ARG A 70 2.25 8.38 7.71
C ARG A 70 1.94 8.69 6.25
N THR A 71 2.91 9.27 5.54
CA THR A 71 2.77 9.69 4.15
C THR A 71 3.70 8.86 3.27
N PHE A 72 3.10 8.12 2.34
CA PHE A 72 3.76 7.15 1.50
C PHE A 72 3.51 7.44 0.02
N GLN A 73 4.43 7.01 -0.83
CA GLN A 73 4.29 7.05 -2.28
C GLN A 73 4.86 5.79 -2.92
N LEU A 74 4.37 5.45 -4.11
CA LEU A 74 5.03 4.45 -4.94
C LEU A 74 6.42 4.93 -5.36
N ALA A 75 7.30 3.96 -5.62
CA ALA A 75 8.63 4.23 -6.12
C ALA A 75 8.57 4.78 -7.56
N PRO A 76 9.54 5.61 -7.97
CA PRO A 76 9.70 5.98 -9.36
C PRO A 76 10.10 4.75 -10.18
N HIS A 77 9.73 4.74 -11.45
CA HIS A 77 10.24 3.74 -12.38
C HIS A 77 11.77 3.83 -12.49
N ARG A 78 12.43 2.70 -12.81
CA ARG A 78 13.89 2.52 -12.65
C ARG A 78 14.75 3.68 -13.18
N GLU A 79 14.38 4.24 -14.33
CA GLU A 79 15.09 5.35 -14.98
C GLU A 79 15.03 6.66 -14.18
N SER A 80 13.94 6.93 -13.46
CA SER A 80 13.74 8.16 -12.67
C SER A 80 14.17 8.02 -11.20
N SER A 81 14.76 6.89 -10.82
CA SER A 81 14.98 6.52 -9.42
C SER A 81 16.12 7.25 -8.71
N GLN A 82 17.12 7.75 -9.43
CA GLN A 82 18.27 8.42 -8.81
C GLN A 82 17.94 9.84 -8.34
N GLU A 83 17.14 10.59 -9.10
CA GLU A 83 16.79 11.97 -8.77
C GLU A 83 15.89 12.03 -7.53
N GLN A 84 14.85 11.20 -7.47
CA GLN A 84 13.95 11.19 -6.31
C GLN A 84 14.61 10.73 -5.01
N LYS A 85 15.60 9.83 -5.07
CA LYS A 85 16.37 9.43 -3.88
C LYS A 85 17.20 10.57 -3.31
N ARG A 86 17.50 11.62 -4.10
CA ARG A 86 18.19 12.83 -3.63
C ARG A 86 17.26 13.82 -2.93
N LEU A 87 15.94 13.68 -3.10
CA LEU A 87 14.97 14.50 -2.38
C LEU A 87 14.91 14.12 -0.90
N THR A 88 14.78 15.13 -0.05
CA THR A 88 14.58 14.92 1.39
C THR A 88 13.17 14.37 1.68
N LEU A 89 12.95 13.79 2.86
CA LEU A 89 11.62 13.35 3.29
C LEU A 89 10.61 14.49 3.49
N GLN A 90 11.04 15.75 3.49
CA GLN A 90 10.12 16.90 3.46
C GLN A 90 9.71 17.26 2.03
N GLN A 91 10.42 16.75 1.03
CA GLN A 91 10.19 16.99 -0.39
C GLN A 91 9.44 15.83 -1.07
N ARG A 92 9.28 14.70 -0.38
CA ARG A 92 8.58 13.48 -0.85
C ARG A 92 8.08 12.65 0.33
N GLY A 93 7.20 11.68 0.08
CA GLY A 93 6.80 10.68 1.07
C GLY A 93 7.81 9.53 1.19
N TYR A 94 7.56 8.63 2.14
CA TYR A 94 8.27 7.36 2.23
C TYR A 94 7.93 6.46 1.04
N PHE A 95 8.91 5.75 0.50
CA PHE A 95 8.61 4.77 -0.55
C PHE A 95 7.89 3.56 0.05
N ALA A 96 6.68 3.28 -0.45
CA ALA A 96 5.84 2.20 0.02
C ALA A 96 6.36 0.82 -0.42
N PHE A 97 6.07 -0.17 0.42
CA PHE A 97 6.27 -1.60 0.21
C PHE A 97 7.73 -2.07 0.24
N GLU A 98 7.93 -3.39 0.35
CA GLU A 98 9.23 -4.03 0.19
C GLU A 98 9.20 -5.16 -0.85
N PRO A 99 10.09 -5.11 -1.84
CA PRO A 99 10.90 -3.94 -2.21
C PRO A 99 10.02 -2.73 -2.59
N PRO A 100 10.55 -1.50 -2.52
CA PRO A 100 9.90 -0.33 -3.11
C PRO A 100 9.55 -0.61 -4.58
N THR A 101 8.28 -0.44 -4.92
CA THR A 101 7.74 -0.86 -6.21
C THR A 101 7.01 0.30 -6.89
N ASP A 102 7.14 0.39 -8.21
CA ASP A 102 6.49 1.40 -9.04
C ASP A 102 5.09 0.98 -9.50
N TYR A 103 4.31 1.96 -9.97
CA TYR A 103 2.95 1.75 -10.45
C TYR A 103 2.85 0.68 -11.55
N TYR A 104 3.71 0.76 -12.57
CA TYR A 104 3.66 -0.13 -13.72
C TYR A 104 3.94 -1.58 -13.34
N THR A 105 4.88 -1.80 -12.42
CA THR A 105 5.20 -3.12 -11.89
C THR A 105 4.02 -3.69 -11.11
N LEU A 106 3.41 -2.91 -10.20
CA LEU A 106 2.21 -3.36 -9.46
C LEU A 106 1.05 -3.68 -10.39
N HIS A 107 0.81 -2.82 -11.38
CA HIS A 107 -0.25 -3.01 -12.36
C HIS A 107 -0.01 -4.26 -13.23
N GLN A 108 1.23 -4.52 -13.62
CA GLN A 108 1.58 -5.75 -14.35
C GLN A 108 1.34 -7.00 -13.48
N LEU A 109 1.78 -6.98 -12.23
CA LEU A 109 1.57 -8.09 -11.30
C LEU A 109 0.07 -8.35 -11.05
N LEU A 110 -0.76 -7.30 -10.94
CA LEU A 110 -2.22 -7.43 -10.88
C LEU A 110 -2.77 -8.15 -12.13
N ASN A 111 -2.32 -7.76 -13.33
CA ASN A 111 -2.70 -8.43 -14.57
C ASN A 111 -2.23 -9.90 -14.62
N ASP A 112 -1.10 -10.21 -13.98
CA ASP A 112 -0.55 -11.56 -13.86
C ASP A 112 -1.26 -12.40 -12.77
N GLY A 113 -2.36 -11.90 -12.19
CA GLY A 113 -3.17 -12.62 -11.21
C GLY A 113 -2.64 -12.55 -9.78
N TRP A 114 -1.79 -11.58 -9.46
CA TRP A 114 -1.40 -11.32 -8.08
C TRP A 114 -2.54 -10.67 -7.32
N THR A 115 -2.68 -11.05 -6.06
CA THR A 115 -3.73 -10.58 -5.16
C THR A 115 -3.14 -10.15 -3.82
N VAL A 116 -3.82 -9.21 -3.16
CA VAL A 116 -3.49 -8.87 -1.77
C VAL A 116 -3.99 -10.00 -0.88
N GLN A 117 -3.08 -10.54 -0.07
CA GLN A 117 -3.32 -11.64 0.84
C GLN A 117 -2.92 -11.25 2.26
N THR A 118 -3.53 -11.92 3.23
CA THR A 118 -3.30 -11.68 4.65
C THR A 118 -2.84 -12.94 5.35
N THR A 119 -2.01 -12.82 6.38
CA THR A 119 -1.71 -13.93 7.30
C THR A 119 -1.51 -13.41 8.71
N CYS A 120 -2.19 -14.02 9.68
CA CYS A 120 -2.00 -13.74 11.10
C CYS A 120 -0.70 -14.41 11.59
N LEU A 121 0.14 -13.65 12.28
CA LEU A 121 1.37 -14.11 12.90
C LEU A 121 1.08 -14.74 14.27
N SER A 122 1.92 -15.70 14.64
CA SER A 122 1.90 -16.34 15.95
C SER A 122 3.33 -16.59 16.43
N GLU A 123 3.51 -16.98 17.69
CA GLU A 123 4.83 -17.36 18.23
C GLU A 123 5.53 -18.46 17.41
N LYS A 124 4.76 -19.33 16.75
CA LYS A 124 5.27 -20.44 15.93
C LYS A 124 5.35 -20.10 14.44
N PHE A 125 4.77 -18.96 14.03
CA PHE A 125 4.69 -18.54 12.64
C PHE A 125 4.92 -17.04 12.55
N ASP A 126 6.18 -16.66 12.37
CA ASP A 126 6.64 -15.28 12.27
C ASP A 126 6.92 -14.87 10.81
N LEU A 127 7.47 -13.66 10.63
CA LEU A 127 7.82 -13.12 9.31
C LEU A 127 8.87 -13.97 8.58
N ASP A 128 9.78 -14.61 9.30
CA ASP A 128 10.84 -15.42 8.69
C ASP A 128 10.30 -16.77 8.21
N GLN A 129 9.36 -17.37 8.96
CA GLN A 129 8.61 -18.53 8.46
C GLN A 129 7.76 -18.19 7.24
N LEU A 130 7.16 -17.00 7.20
CA LEU A 130 6.43 -16.54 6.02
C LEU A 130 7.34 -16.39 4.81
N LYS A 131 8.53 -15.79 4.96
CA LYS A 131 9.55 -15.70 3.89
C LYS A 131 9.93 -17.08 3.37
N ASN A 132 10.21 -18.03 4.26
CA ASN A 132 10.56 -19.40 3.87
C ASN A 132 9.44 -20.08 3.07
N ARG A 133 8.17 -19.80 3.42
CA ARG A 133 7.00 -20.36 2.74
C ARG A 133 6.71 -19.70 1.39
N LEU A 134 6.90 -18.39 1.27
CA LEU A 134 6.58 -17.62 0.06
C LEU A 134 7.75 -17.51 -0.92
N GLY A 135 8.97 -17.81 -0.48
CA GLY A 135 10.18 -17.65 -1.28
C GLY A 135 10.75 -16.24 -1.22
N GLU A 136 11.47 -15.87 -2.28
CA GLU A 136 12.26 -14.64 -2.30
C GLU A 136 11.37 -13.38 -2.35
N LEU A 137 11.54 -12.51 -1.34
CA LEU A 137 10.88 -11.20 -1.25
C LEU A 137 11.32 -10.34 -2.45
N GLY A 138 10.35 -9.71 -3.12
CA GLY A 138 10.59 -8.92 -4.34
C GLY A 138 10.55 -9.71 -5.64
N LYS A 139 10.48 -11.05 -5.57
CA LYS A 139 10.26 -11.90 -6.75
C LYS A 139 8.98 -12.72 -6.64
N SER A 140 8.80 -13.40 -5.52
CA SER A 140 7.68 -14.32 -5.30
C SER A 140 6.51 -13.65 -4.57
N TRP A 141 6.79 -12.55 -3.86
CA TRP A 141 5.81 -11.77 -3.12
C TRP A 141 6.38 -10.39 -2.76
N LEU A 142 5.51 -9.42 -2.46
CA LEU A 142 5.85 -8.09 -1.94
C LEU A 142 5.22 -7.89 -0.57
N LEU A 143 5.96 -7.32 0.38
CA LEU A 143 5.40 -6.97 1.68
C LEU A 143 4.73 -5.60 1.60
N LEU A 144 3.44 -5.54 1.93
CA LEU A 144 2.66 -4.29 1.86
C LEU A 144 2.57 -3.59 3.22
N GLY A 145 2.43 -4.34 4.31
CA GLY A 145 2.25 -3.76 5.64
C GLY A 145 1.76 -4.77 6.67
N ILE A 146 1.25 -4.24 7.77
CA ILE A 146 0.67 -4.99 8.89
C ILE A 146 -0.58 -4.31 9.43
N VAL A 147 -1.41 -5.10 10.10
CA VAL A 147 -2.49 -4.63 10.97
C VAL A 147 -2.22 -5.16 12.37
N SER A 148 -2.15 -4.27 13.36
CA SER A 148 -2.00 -4.66 14.76
C SER A 148 -3.28 -5.33 15.31
N PRO A 149 -3.22 -6.03 16.45
CA PRO A 149 -4.42 -6.61 17.09
C PRO A 149 -5.50 -5.57 17.42
N GLN A 150 -5.11 -4.31 17.60
CA GLN A 150 -6.03 -3.18 17.84
C GLN A 150 -6.63 -2.63 16.54
N GLY A 151 -6.37 -3.25 15.38
CA GLY A 151 -6.87 -2.80 14.10
C GLY A 151 -6.15 -1.56 13.56
N ARG A 152 -4.88 -1.33 13.93
CA ARG A 152 -4.08 -0.22 13.37
C ARG A 152 -3.29 -0.69 12.17
N LEU A 153 -3.57 -0.12 11.00
CA LEU A 153 -2.79 -0.33 9.78
C LEU A 153 -1.44 0.37 9.89
N GLN A 154 -0.39 -0.27 9.40
CA GLN A 154 0.88 0.37 9.12
C GLN A 154 1.42 -0.17 7.79
N LEU A 155 1.61 0.73 6.82
CA LEU A 155 2.26 0.39 5.56
C LEU A 155 3.74 0.12 5.79
N TYR A 156 4.28 -0.86 5.07
CA TYR A 156 5.71 -1.14 5.10
C TYR A 156 6.46 -0.09 4.27
N SER A 157 7.60 0.33 4.78
CA SER A 157 8.63 1.00 3.99
C SER A 157 10.00 0.56 4.51
N ARG A 158 10.95 0.33 3.61
CA ARG A 158 12.35 0.07 3.99
C ARG A 158 12.97 1.21 4.79
N GLU A 159 12.46 2.42 4.58
CA GLU A 159 12.90 3.65 5.22
C GLU A 159 12.32 3.82 6.64
N GLN A 160 11.28 3.03 6.96
CA GLN A 160 10.63 2.99 8.27
C GLN A 160 10.32 1.52 8.66
N PRO A 161 11.35 0.71 8.91
CA PRO A 161 11.15 -0.69 9.25
C PRO A 161 10.47 -0.80 10.62
N PHE A 162 9.53 -1.74 10.73
CA PHE A 162 8.90 -2.13 11.99
C PHE A 162 9.34 -3.53 12.42
N LYS A 163 9.18 -3.83 13.70
CA LYS A 163 9.26 -5.20 14.21
C LYS A 163 7.85 -5.81 14.14
N SER A 164 7.76 -7.02 13.58
CA SER A 164 6.54 -7.80 13.68
C SER A 164 6.46 -8.47 15.05
N ALA A 165 5.25 -8.72 15.54
CA ALA A 165 4.97 -9.41 16.78
C ALA A 165 3.86 -10.43 16.58
N ALA A 166 3.72 -11.35 17.53
CA ALA A 166 2.60 -12.30 17.56
C ALA A 166 1.25 -11.55 17.55
N ASP A 167 0.24 -12.17 16.95
CA ASP A 167 -1.14 -11.66 16.79
C ASP A 167 -1.32 -10.52 15.77
N TRP A 168 -0.24 -10.08 15.10
CA TRP A 168 -0.33 -9.10 14.04
C TRP A 168 -0.70 -9.77 12.71
N THR A 169 -1.51 -9.11 11.89
CA THR A 169 -1.84 -9.58 10.55
C THR A 169 -0.92 -8.94 9.53
N LEU A 170 -0.11 -9.73 8.82
CA LEU A 170 0.67 -9.25 7.68
C LEU A 170 -0.21 -9.10 6.44
N LEU A 171 0.03 -8.03 5.69
CA LEU A 171 -0.53 -7.75 4.38
C LEU A 171 0.58 -7.90 3.35
N TYR A 172 0.37 -8.75 2.35
CA TYR A 172 1.35 -8.99 1.30
C TYR A 172 0.68 -9.18 -0.05
N PHE A 173 1.43 -8.94 -1.12
CA PHE A 173 0.99 -9.12 -2.49
C PHE A 173 1.72 -10.32 -3.09
N ALA A 174 0.99 -11.31 -3.60
CA ALA A 174 1.56 -12.54 -4.15
C ALA A 174 0.61 -13.13 -5.20
N PRO A 175 1.08 -14.05 -6.07
CA PRO A 175 0.20 -14.80 -6.96
C PRO A 175 -0.95 -15.44 -6.18
N GLU A 176 -2.15 -15.45 -6.75
CA GLU A 176 -3.28 -16.16 -6.16
C GLU A 176 -2.92 -17.64 -5.98
N ARG A 177 -2.93 -18.11 -4.73
CA ARG A 177 -2.75 -19.55 -4.48
C ARG A 177 -4.00 -20.25 -4.94
N GLN A 178 -3.87 -21.12 -5.94
CA GLN A 178 -4.89 -22.13 -6.22
C GLN A 178 -5.09 -22.96 -4.95
N ASN A 179 -6.22 -22.72 -4.29
CA ASN A 179 -6.58 -23.42 -3.07
C ASN A 179 -6.93 -24.87 -3.46
N THR A 180 -5.96 -25.78 -3.43
CA THR A 180 -6.27 -27.21 -3.45
C THR A 180 -6.89 -27.54 -2.11
N ALA A 181 -8.23 -27.44 -2.04
CA ALA A 181 -8.99 -27.97 -0.92
C ALA A 181 -8.56 -29.44 -0.73
N PRO A 182 -8.24 -29.89 0.49
CA PRO A 182 -8.06 -31.31 0.74
C PRO A 182 -9.39 -31.99 0.39
N ALA A 183 -9.36 -32.96 -0.52
CA ALA A 183 -10.50 -33.78 -0.86
C ALA A 183 -11.11 -34.32 0.44
N GLY A 184 -12.27 -33.76 0.81
CA GLY A 184 -13.02 -34.21 1.95
C GLY A 184 -13.32 -35.69 1.76
N ARG A 185 -12.90 -36.49 2.74
CA ARG A 185 -13.29 -37.90 2.90
C ARG A 185 -14.79 -38.03 2.66
N ALA A 186 -15.14 -38.78 1.61
CA ALA A 186 -16.44 -39.40 1.52
C ALA A 186 -16.60 -40.36 2.72
N ALA A 187 -17.63 -40.12 3.52
CA ALA A 187 -18.21 -41.09 4.45
C ALA A 187 -19.62 -41.39 3.94
#